data_AF-A0A4Y5YP24-F1
#
_entry.id   AF-A0A4Y5YP24-F1
#
_cell.length_a   1.000
_cell.length_b   1.000
_cell.length_c   1.000
_cell.angle_alpha   90.00
_cell.angle_beta   90.00
_cell.angle_gamma   90.00
#
_symmetry.space_group_name_H-M   'P 1'
#
loop_
_entity.id
_entity.type
_entity.pdbx_description
1 polymer ?
#
loop_
_entity_poly.entity_id
_entity_poly.type
_entity_poly.pdbx_seq_one_letter_code
_entity_poly.pdbx_strand_id
1 'polypeptide(L)'
;MTSRRKHMTVFTTCRARMMLASIGIGGLVVLSACAPTPQASSSPSPSPSPSTASPEPYAGPIVFVGDELDAFALTPEEIVGIVPEATDVGDPSPVLEQVSDGGSLPADPPICDALYAEQSLGSVGARTVEWQVPTDPANGFGRMTIIQFADEAQAEGRMDQLLQAAEQCAEFAKEGTVTFDAVIPEPSEDVRAFAGSLVDAGLDWRSFDAFASTGNVIVQLWQPFSGDRDFDAEAAALLLQTRAGEARSGLIAELTENPPVAETDPSGDAGAVWSEWQIGVGGVGPLRLGDSVDAALSKAGEDAQVMEPEYDGGPWRLVAPGGAGSILVQPVEAGDAVSSITVGSDRSLDESVDDGAALPHRGDIRLGAPVADAMAAYPGGTVFDVVAAGDDYYAVTTRDGQVFRFQADRDVAEEGSIIVGITVEDATARTPLVFG
;
A
#
# COMPACT_ATOMS: atom_id res chain seq x y z
N MET A 1 36.19 -24.11 21.11
CA MET A 1 37.19 -23.34 20.35
C MET A 1 37.14 -23.75 18.89
N THR A 2 36.34 -23.05 18.08
CA THR A 2 36.64 -22.73 16.67
C THR A 2 35.58 -21.76 16.20
N SER A 3 35.98 -20.50 16.16
CA SER A 3 35.27 -19.35 15.62
C SER A 3 35.10 -19.50 14.10
N ARG A 4 33.90 -19.22 13.59
CA ARG A 4 33.72 -18.84 12.19
C ARG A 4 32.90 -17.55 12.15
N ARG A 5 33.64 -16.44 12.01
CA ARG A 5 33.14 -15.16 11.52
C ARG A 5 32.60 -15.38 10.11
N LYS A 6 31.34 -15.01 9.85
CA LYS A 6 30.87 -14.71 8.50
C LYS A 6 30.98 -13.20 8.30
N HIS A 7 31.76 -12.84 7.28
CA HIS A 7 31.96 -11.48 6.82
C HIS A 7 30.70 -11.00 6.10
N MET A 8 30.13 -9.90 6.57
CA MET A 8 29.14 -9.11 5.84
C MET A 8 29.88 -8.38 4.71
N THR A 9 29.54 -8.70 3.47
CA THR A 9 30.18 -8.12 2.29
C THR A 9 29.33 -6.93 1.85
N VAL A 10 29.87 -5.74 2.08
CA VAL A 10 29.37 -4.46 1.59
C VAL A 10 29.54 -4.43 0.07
N PHE A 11 28.44 -4.33 -0.69
CA PHE A 11 28.50 -4.04 -2.11
C PHE A 11 28.30 -2.54 -2.35
N THR A 12 29.38 -1.91 -2.78
CA THR A 12 29.43 -0.56 -3.31
C THR A 12 29.14 -0.63 -4.81
N THR A 13 28.15 0.10 -5.31
CA THR A 13 27.97 0.26 -6.77
C THR A 13 28.00 1.74 -7.13
N CYS A 14 28.89 2.05 -8.06
CA CYS A 14 29.34 3.39 -8.42
C CYS A 14 28.49 3.98 -9.55
N ARG A 15 28.38 5.31 -9.52
CA ARG A 15 27.76 6.24 -10.49
C ARG A 15 27.93 5.89 -11.97
N ALA A 16 26.89 6.20 -12.76
CA ALA A 16 27.04 6.71 -14.11
C ALA A 16 26.03 7.85 -14.40
N ARG A 17 26.50 9.10 -14.32
CA ARG A 17 25.84 10.28 -14.89
C ARG A 17 26.16 10.34 -16.39
N MET A 18 25.15 10.48 -17.25
CA MET A 18 25.35 11.01 -18.60
C MET A 18 24.51 12.29 -18.79
N MET A 19 25.21 13.43 -18.75
CA MET A 19 24.79 14.65 -19.44
C MET A 19 25.19 14.52 -20.91
N LEU A 20 24.33 14.95 -21.83
CA LEU A 20 24.76 15.47 -23.13
C LEU A 20 23.84 16.61 -23.57
N ALA A 21 24.46 17.76 -23.72
CA ALA A 21 23.86 19.00 -24.18
C ALA A 21 24.22 19.25 -25.66
N SER A 22 23.21 19.77 -26.38
CA SER A 22 23.22 20.94 -27.28
C SER A 22 23.90 20.94 -28.68
N ILE A 23 23.22 21.73 -29.55
CA ILE A 23 23.68 22.66 -30.61
C ILE A 23 23.25 22.31 -32.06
N GLY A 24 22.62 23.28 -32.73
CA GLY A 24 22.60 23.35 -34.21
C GLY A 24 21.67 24.39 -34.86
N ILE A 25 22.06 25.67 -34.87
CA ILE A 25 21.42 26.80 -35.57
C ILE A 25 21.84 26.85 -37.06
N GLY A 26 20.96 27.34 -37.94
CA GLY A 26 21.31 28.01 -39.21
C GLY A 26 20.33 27.70 -40.34
N GLY A 27 19.90 28.59 -41.23
CA GLY A 27 20.22 29.98 -41.53
C GLY A 27 19.40 30.39 -42.78
N LEU A 28 19.01 31.67 -42.84
CA LEU A 28 18.17 32.33 -43.86
C LEU A 28 18.98 32.69 -45.12
N VAL A 29 18.28 33.03 -46.23
CA VAL A 29 18.59 33.95 -47.38
C VAL A 29 18.54 33.28 -48.79
N VAL A 30 17.99 33.80 -49.92
CA VAL A 30 17.24 35.00 -50.41
C VAL A 30 16.79 34.70 -51.89
N LEU A 31 15.67 35.21 -52.44
CA LEU A 31 15.53 36.19 -53.58
C LEU A 31 14.10 36.06 -54.17
N SER A 32 13.17 37.02 -54.02
CA SER A 32 12.88 38.24 -54.81
C SER A 32 12.36 38.03 -56.25
N ALA A 33 11.08 38.36 -56.51
CA ALA A 33 10.59 39.07 -57.71
C ALA A 33 9.12 39.54 -57.54
N CYS A 34 8.83 40.75 -58.00
CA CYS A 34 7.60 41.53 -57.80
C CYS A 34 6.46 41.22 -58.77
N ALA A 35 5.21 41.49 -58.32
CA ALA A 35 4.12 42.26 -58.97
C ALA A 35 2.73 41.63 -58.74
N PRO A 36 1.62 42.36 -58.93
CA PRO A 36 1.20 43.63 -58.34
C PRO A 36 -0.10 43.49 -57.50
N THR A 37 -0.34 44.42 -56.58
CA THR A 37 -1.52 44.48 -55.69
C THR A 37 -2.82 44.80 -56.43
N PRO A 38 -3.93 44.10 -56.14
CA PRO A 38 -5.28 44.65 -56.30
C PRO A 38 -6.03 44.73 -54.96
N GLN A 39 -6.50 45.95 -54.69
CA GLN A 39 -7.70 46.36 -53.95
C GLN A 39 -8.02 45.75 -52.57
N ALA A 40 -7.96 46.64 -51.58
CA ALA A 40 -8.57 46.50 -50.27
C ALA A 40 -10.07 46.19 -50.38
N SER A 41 -10.45 45.00 -49.93
CA SER A 41 -11.80 44.69 -49.45
C SER A 41 -11.68 44.25 -48.00
N SER A 42 -12.50 44.86 -47.15
CA SER A 42 -12.57 44.73 -45.70
C SER A 42 -12.52 43.27 -45.26
N SER A 43 -11.46 42.85 -44.55
CA SER A 43 -11.43 41.54 -43.89
C SER A 43 -12.36 41.55 -42.67
N PRO A 44 -13.15 40.49 -42.45
CA PRO A 44 -13.88 40.32 -41.19
C PRO A 44 -12.88 40.17 -40.04
N SER A 45 -13.17 40.76 -38.88
CA SER A 45 -12.40 40.53 -37.66
C SER A 45 -12.21 39.03 -37.43
N PRO A 46 -11.01 38.55 -37.06
CA PRO A 46 -10.85 37.18 -36.62
C PRO A 46 -11.76 36.95 -35.42
N SER A 47 -12.61 35.92 -35.50
CA SER A 47 -13.30 35.41 -34.31
C SER A 47 -12.23 34.99 -33.30
N PRO A 48 -12.44 35.25 -31.99
CA PRO A 48 -11.50 34.77 -30.98
C PRO A 48 -11.39 33.25 -31.11
N SER A 49 -10.15 32.75 -31.12
CA SER A 49 -9.88 31.32 -30.98
C SER A 49 -10.65 30.79 -29.76
N PRO A 50 -11.27 29.61 -29.84
CA PRO A 50 -11.95 29.03 -28.68
C PRO A 50 -10.92 28.94 -27.55
N SER A 51 -11.22 29.62 -26.45
CA SER A 51 -10.49 29.46 -25.20
C SER A 51 -10.72 28.00 -24.80
N THR A 52 -9.73 27.13 -25.01
CA THR A 52 -9.71 25.83 -24.34
C THR A 52 -9.64 26.16 -22.85
N ALA A 53 -10.77 26.05 -22.18
CA ALA A 53 -10.83 26.15 -20.72
C ALA A 53 -9.82 25.14 -20.17
N SER A 54 -9.04 25.55 -19.17
CA SER A 54 -8.23 24.59 -18.42
C SER A 54 -9.12 23.43 -17.97
N PRO A 55 -8.63 22.18 -18.02
CA PRO A 55 -9.41 21.05 -17.53
C PRO A 55 -9.89 21.33 -16.11
N GLU A 56 -11.14 20.97 -15.82
CA GLU A 56 -11.68 21.08 -14.47
C GLU A 56 -10.86 20.18 -13.53
N PRO A 57 -10.49 20.65 -12.32
CA PRO A 57 -9.75 19.84 -11.37
C PRO A 57 -10.46 18.52 -11.09
N TYR A 58 -9.69 17.45 -10.94
CA TYR A 58 -10.19 16.15 -10.53
C TYR A 58 -10.98 16.26 -9.22
N ALA A 59 -12.18 15.69 -9.20
CA ALA A 59 -13.13 15.76 -8.09
C ALA A 59 -13.61 14.37 -7.62
N GLY A 60 -12.94 13.30 -8.07
CA GLY A 60 -13.20 11.94 -7.59
C GLY A 60 -12.42 11.61 -6.31
N PRO A 61 -12.47 10.35 -5.86
CA PRO A 61 -11.78 9.89 -4.67
C PRO A 61 -10.27 10.11 -4.71
N ILE A 62 -9.68 10.52 -3.59
CA ILE A 62 -8.23 10.69 -3.46
C ILE A 62 -7.63 9.36 -2.98
N VAL A 63 -7.37 8.45 -3.91
CA VAL A 63 -6.80 7.13 -3.64
C VAL A 63 -5.42 7.05 -4.25
N PHE A 64 -4.37 6.96 -3.43
CA PHE A 64 -2.99 6.69 -3.84
C PHE A 64 -2.78 5.19 -4.04
N VAL A 65 -2.01 4.82 -5.07
CA VAL A 65 -1.66 3.43 -5.38
C VAL A 65 -0.16 3.25 -5.64
N GLY A 66 0.42 2.22 -5.01
CA GLY A 66 1.78 1.75 -5.31
C GLY A 66 2.86 2.84 -5.18
N ASP A 67 3.56 3.15 -6.27
CA ASP A 67 4.65 4.13 -6.28
C ASP A 67 4.20 5.57 -6.00
N GLU A 68 2.90 5.87 -6.10
CA GLU A 68 2.35 7.18 -5.69
C GLU A 68 2.57 7.46 -4.20
N LEU A 69 2.78 6.42 -3.39
CA LEU A 69 3.10 6.53 -1.97
C LEU A 69 4.46 7.20 -1.73
N ASP A 70 5.39 7.15 -2.69
CA ASP A 70 6.72 7.77 -2.55
C ASP A 70 6.62 9.30 -2.41
N ALA A 71 5.51 9.91 -2.84
CA ALA A 71 5.26 11.34 -2.67
C ALA A 71 5.19 11.79 -1.20
N PHE A 72 4.96 10.86 -0.27
CA PHE A 72 4.93 11.12 1.17
C PHE A 72 6.31 10.99 1.85
N ALA A 73 7.30 10.41 1.16
CA ALA A 73 8.57 10.09 1.77
C ALA A 73 9.35 11.36 2.17
N LEU A 74 9.77 11.41 3.44
CA LEU A 74 10.69 12.45 3.91
C LEU A 74 12.09 12.21 3.33
N THR A 75 12.76 13.31 3.03
CA THR A 75 14.18 13.30 2.68
C THR A 75 15.05 12.96 3.91
N PRO A 76 16.29 12.48 3.72
CA PRO A 76 17.22 12.27 4.82
C PRO A 76 17.45 13.52 5.68
N GLU A 77 17.48 14.71 5.07
CA GLU A 77 17.63 15.96 5.79
C GLU A 77 16.40 16.31 6.64
N GLU A 78 15.19 16.01 6.16
CA GLU A 78 13.94 16.18 6.92
C GLU A 78 13.88 15.19 8.10
N ILE A 79 14.27 13.94 7.90
CA ILE A 79 14.35 12.93 8.98
C ILE A 79 15.36 13.34 10.04
N VAL A 80 16.56 13.80 9.66
CA VAL A 80 17.55 14.34 10.60
C VAL A 80 17.04 15.61 11.30
N GLY A 81 16.16 16.38 10.66
CA GLY A 81 15.49 17.52 11.28
C GLY A 81 14.59 17.13 12.46
N ILE A 82 13.91 15.98 12.38
CA ILE A 82 13.05 15.44 13.44
C ILE A 82 13.87 14.63 14.46
N VAL A 83 14.80 13.80 13.96
CA VAL A 83 15.65 12.90 14.74
C VAL A 83 17.13 13.27 14.47
N PRO A 84 17.72 14.21 15.21
CA PRO A 84 19.06 14.77 14.93
C PRO A 84 20.20 13.75 14.86
N GLU A 85 20.01 12.59 15.48
CA GLU A 85 21.01 11.52 15.58
C GLU A 85 20.78 10.39 14.56
N ALA A 86 19.78 10.55 13.69
CA ALA A 86 19.52 9.61 12.61
C ALA A 86 20.70 9.56 11.61
N THR A 87 21.03 8.34 11.21
CA THR A 87 22.07 8.00 10.24
C THR A 87 21.58 6.84 9.39
N ASP A 88 22.26 6.56 8.28
CA ASP A 88 21.93 5.44 7.39
C ASP A 88 20.45 5.44 6.98
N VAL A 89 19.89 6.63 6.72
CA VAL A 89 18.52 6.79 6.21
C VAL A 89 18.44 6.12 4.84
N GLY A 90 17.60 5.09 4.74
CA GLY A 90 17.37 4.34 3.51
C GLY A 90 16.54 5.09 2.48
N ASP A 91 16.55 4.59 1.25
CA ASP A 91 15.55 4.96 0.25
C ASP A 91 14.20 4.27 0.58
N PRO A 92 13.06 4.79 0.08
CA PRO A 92 11.76 4.13 0.21
C PRO A 92 11.81 2.68 -0.30
N SER A 93 11.38 1.76 0.55
CA SER A 93 11.32 0.32 0.29
C SER A 93 9.86 -0.13 0.17
N PRO A 94 9.52 -1.02 -0.78
CA PRO A 94 8.19 -1.62 -0.86
C PRO A 94 8.01 -2.79 0.11
N VAL A 95 8.90 -2.98 1.10
CA VAL A 95 8.82 -4.09 2.06
C VAL A 95 8.11 -3.62 3.33
N LEU A 96 7.10 -4.39 3.76
CA LEU A 96 6.36 -4.18 4.99
C LEU A 96 6.40 -5.46 5.83
N GLU A 97 7.09 -5.39 6.96
CA GLU A 97 7.02 -6.41 8.00
C GLU A 97 5.84 -6.10 8.93
N GLN A 98 4.97 -7.09 9.13
CA GLN A 98 3.88 -7.07 10.08
C GLN A 98 4.08 -8.13 11.15
N VAL A 99 4.20 -7.70 12.40
CA VAL A 99 4.61 -8.60 13.48
C VAL A 99 3.41 -9.15 14.23
N SER A 100 2.32 -8.37 14.34
CA SER A 100 1.06 -8.65 15.03
C SER A 100 1.02 -9.87 15.95
N ASP A 101 1.62 -9.73 17.13
CA ASP A 101 1.23 -10.45 18.34
C ASP A 101 1.67 -9.64 19.56
N GLY A 102 0.73 -8.91 20.15
CA GLY A 102 0.99 -7.98 21.24
C GLY A 102 -0.19 -7.85 22.19
N GLY A 103 -0.73 -8.98 22.65
CA GLY A 103 -1.73 -8.99 23.71
C GLY A 103 -1.13 -8.45 25.01
N SER A 104 -1.63 -7.30 25.46
CA SER A 104 -1.35 -6.72 26.78
C SER A 104 -2.68 -6.46 27.49
N LEU A 105 -2.64 -6.07 28.76
CA LEU A 105 -3.87 -5.61 29.43
C LEU A 105 -4.46 -4.43 28.64
N PRO A 106 -5.79 -4.37 28.45
CA PRO A 106 -6.40 -3.26 27.75
C PRO A 106 -6.13 -1.95 28.47
N ALA A 107 -5.97 -0.87 27.72
CA ALA A 107 -5.82 0.45 28.28
C ALA A 107 -7.13 0.94 28.93
N ASP A 108 -7.02 1.86 29.88
CA ASP A 108 -8.15 2.62 30.43
C ASP A 108 -7.87 4.13 30.28
N PRO A 109 -8.58 4.85 29.38
CA PRO A 109 -9.69 4.35 28.55
C PRO A 109 -9.21 3.44 27.38
N PRO A 110 -10.06 2.53 26.86
CA PRO A 110 -9.67 1.56 25.84
C PRO A 110 -9.12 2.16 24.54
N ILE A 111 -9.60 3.34 24.14
CA ILE A 111 -9.12 4.06 22.94
C ILE A 111 -7.60 4.29 22.95
N CYS A 112 -6.95 4.32 24.12
CA CYS A 112 -5.51 4.49 24.23
C CYS A 112 -4.70 3.29 23.72
N ASP A 113 -5.34 2.12 23.51
CA ASP A 113 -4.70 1.00 22.81
C ASP A 113 -4.40 1.31 21.34
N ALA A 114 -5.08 2.31 20.75
CA ALA A 114 -4.74 2.78 19.41
C ALA A 114 -3.29 3.28 19.29
N LEU A 115 -2.66 3.74 20.39
CA LEU A 115 -1.26 4.19 20.40
C LEU A 115 -0.25 3.02 20.44
N TYR A 116 -0.69 1.82 20.82
CA TYR A 116 0.15 0.61 20.86
C TYR A 116 -0.08 -0.30 19.67
N ALA A 117 -1.21 -0.15 19.01
CA ALA A 117 -1.61 -1.03 17.94
C ALA A 117 -0.66 -0.92 16.75
N GLU A 118 -0.51 -2.03 16.03
CA GLU A 118 0.20 -2.00 14.76
C GLU A 118 -0.67 -1.35 13.68
N GLN A 119 -0.29 -0.14 13.26
CA GLN A 119 -1.11 0.70 12.39
C GLN A 119 -1.23 0.18 10.95
N SER A 120 -0.27 -0.66 10.54
CA SER A 120 -0.23 -1.29 9.22
C SER A 120 -1.34 -2.35 9.05
N LEU A 121 -1.98 -2.80 10.14
CA LEU A 121 -3.02 -3.82 10.10
C LEU A 121 -4.21 -3.36 9.25
N GLY A 122 -4.62 -4.23 8.32
CA GLY A 122 -5.68 -3.96 7.35
C GLY A 122 -5.22 -3.17 6.12
N SER A 123 -3.94 -2.81 6.02
CA SER A 123 -3.39 -2.14 4.84
C SER A 123 -3.43 -3.03 3.59
N VAL A 124 -3.32 -2.37 2.43
CA VAL A 124 -3.30 -2.98 1.10
C VAL A 124 -1.98 -2.72 0.37
N GLY A 125 -1.11 -1.91 0.96
CA GLY A 125 0.22 -1.59 0.43
C GLY A 125 0.95 -0.65 1.39
N ALA A 126 2.27 -0.52 1.18
CA ALA A 126 3.07 0.43 1.94
C ALA A 126 4.38 0.81 1.26
N ARG A 127 4.98 1.89 1.76
CA ARG A 127 6.40 2.22 1.60
C ARG A 127 7.03 2.43 2.97
N THR A 128 8.23 1.89 3.17
CA THR A 128 8.97 2.03 4.43
C THR A 128 10.28 2.76 4.19
N VAL A 129 10.64 3.65 5.11
CA VAL A 129 11.95 4.31 5.17
C VAL A 129 12.50 4.04 6.56
N GLU A 130 13.71 3.48 6.62
CA GLU A 130 14.34 3.07 7.87
C GLU A 130 15.63 3.85 8.10
N TRP A 131 15.98 4.04 9.37
CA TRP A 131 17.24 4.68 9.76
C TRP A 131 17.77 4.10 11.08
N GLN A 132 19.02 4.43 11.37
CA GLN A 132 19.72 4.04 12.59
C GLN A 132 19.98 5.26 13.47
N VAL A 133 19.94 5.05 14.79
CA VAL A 133 20.31 6.01 15.83
C VAL A 133 21.42 5.40 16.68
N PRO A 134 22.70 5.49 16.25
CA PRO A 134 23.81 4.75 16.86
C PRO A 134 24.10 5.11 18.32
N THR A 135 23.61 6.26 18.77
CA THR A 135 23.75 6.75 20.14
C THR A 135 22.80 6.08 21.12
N ASP A 136 21.84 5.29 20.64
CA ASP A 136 20.91 4.50 21.45
C ASP A 136 20.97 3.02 21.05
N PRO A 137 21.99 2.24 21.46
CA PRO A 137 22.15 0.86 20.99
C PRO A 137 21.02 -0.11 21.35
N ALA A 138 20.15 0.27 22.30
CA ALA A 138 18.99 -0.54 22.71
C ALA A 138 17.76 -0.29 21.83
N ASN A 139 17.55 0.96 21.41
CA ASN A 139 16.38 1.42 20.65
C ASN A 139 16.79 2.19 19.38
N GLY A 140 17.96 1.84 18.82
CA GLY A 140 18.69 2.63 17.82
C GLY A 140 18.20 2.46 16.40
N PHE A 141 16.92 2.17 16.23
CA PHE A 141 16.27 1.96 14.94
C PHE A 141 15.01 2.79 14.91
N GLY A 142 14.75 3.49 13.81
CA GLY A 142 13.51 4.19 13.59
C GLY A 142 13.00 3.92 12.18
N ARG A 143 11.69 4.09 12.01
CA ARG A 143 11.03 3.81 10.74
C ARG A 143 9.91 4.79 10.48
N MET A 144 9.75 5.15 9.22
CA MET A 144 8.57 5.78 8.69
C MET A 144 7.86 4.78 7.78
N THR A 145 6.57 4.56 8.02
CA THR A 145 5.71 3.71 7.22
C THR A 145 4.63 4.58 6.59
N ILE A 146 4.56 4.58 5.26
CA ILE A 146 3.49 5.19 4.48
C ILE A 146 2.52 4.06 4.16
N ILE A 147 1.36 4.08 4.81
CA ILE A 147 0.40 2.98 4.85
C ILE A 147 -0.76 3.28 3.90
N GLN A 148 -1.00 2.40 2.93
CA GLN A 148 -2.11 2.47 2.00
C GLN A 148 -3.29 1.65 2.52
N PHE A 149 -4.48 2.25 2.59
CA PHE A 149 -5.75 1.56 2.81
C PHE A 149 -6.54 1.42 1.51
N ALA A 150 -7.58 0.58 1.50
CA ALA A 150 -8.35 0.32 0.28
C ALA A 150 -9.07 1.57 -0.25
N ASP A 151 -9.54 2.42 0.67
CA ASP A 151 -10.29 3.64 0.37
C ASP A 151 -10.05 4.72 1.44
N GLU A 152 -10.62 5.91 1.19
CA GLU A 152 -10.53 7.06 2.09
C GLU A 152 -11.23 6.81 3.43
N ALA A 153 -12.31 6.02 3.46
CA ALA A 153 -13.10 5.79 4.66
C ALA A 153 -12.34 4.93 5.69
N GLN A 154 -11.58 3.93 5.23
CA GLN A 154 -10.74 3.11 6.10
C GLN A 154 -9.58 3.93 6.71
N ALA A 155 -8.90 4.74 5.89
CA ALA A 155 -7.87 5.64 6.39
C ALA A 155 -8.45 6.69 7.35
N GLU A 156 -9.64 7.23 7.03
CA GLU A 156 -10.33 8.18 7.89
C GLU A 156 -10.68 7.58 9.25
N GLY A 157 -11.31 6.39 9.27
CA GLY A 157 -11.68 5.70 10.50
C GLY A 157 -10.47 5.31 11.35
N ARG A 158 -9.31 5.03 10.74
CA ARG A 158 -8.06 4.80 11.48
C ARG A 158 -7.52 6.10 12.08
N MET A 159 -7.46 7.17 11.30
CA MET A 159 -6.96 8.47 11.77
C MET A 159 -7.87 9.05 12.87
N ASP A 160 -9.18 8.82 12.80
CA ASP A 160 -10.14 9.22 13.83
C ASP A 160 -9.85 8.55 15.18
N GLN A 161 -9.51 7.27 15.19
CA GLN A 161 -9.15 6.55 16.42
C GLN A 161 -7.84 7.10 17.01
N LEU A 162 -6.85 7.35 16.16
CA LEU A 162 -5.56 7.92 16.55
C LEU A 162 -5.68 9.34 17.12
N LEU A 163 -6.47 10.21 16.50
CA LEU A 163 -6.73 11.56 17.01
C LEU A 163 -7.51 11.53 18.33
N GLN A 164 -8.54 10.67 18.43
CA GLN A 164 -9.25 10.48 19.69
C GLN A 164 -8.32 10.02 20.82
N ALA A 165 -7.38 9.12 20.52
CA ALA A 165 -6.37 8.70 21.49
C ALA A 165 -5.42 9.87 21.84
N ALA A 166 -4.94 10.62 20.85
CA ALA A 166 -4.09 11.79 21.09
C ALA A 166 -4.75 12.85 21.99
N GLU A 167 -6.07 13.03 21.88
CA GLU A 167 -6.84 13.97 22.71
C GLU A 167 -7.14 13.44 24.12
N GLN A 168 -7.36 12.13 24.27
CA GLN A 168 -7.88 11.53 25.51
C GLN A 168 -6.81 10.87 26.38
N CYS A 169 -5.64 10.56 25.82
CA CYS A 169 -4.64 9.67 26.43
C CYS A 169 -3.39 10.41 26.94
N ALA A 170 -3.53 11.68 27.35
CA ALA A 170 -2.41 12.44 27.94
C ALA A 170 -1.78 11.71 29.14
N GLU A 171 -2.61 11.10 29.98
CA GLU A 171 -2.22 10.14 31.02
C GLU A 171 -3.29 9.06 31.10
N PHE A 172 -2.89 7.78 31.04
CA PHE A 172 -3.82 6.64 31.06
C PHE A 172 -3.20 5.42 31.76
N ALA A 173 -4.05 4.44 32.08
CA ALA A 173 -3.62 3.22 32.77
C ALA A 173 -3.53 2.04 31.80
N LYS A 174 -2.52 1.19 31.99
CA LYS A 174 -2.37 -0.11 31.33
C LYS A 174 -1.82 -1.14 32.34
N GLU A 175 -0.57 -1.58 32.21
CA GLU A 175 0.14 -2.30 33.28
C GLU A 175 0.71 -1.36 34.35
N GLY A 176 0.86 -0.09 34.00
CA GLY A 176 1.25 1.02 34.86
C GLY A 176 0.67 2.34 34.36
N THR A 177 1.21 3.45 34.84
CA THR A 177 0.89 4.78 34.31
C THR A 177 1.65 4.99 33.00
N VAL A 178 0.90 5.36 31.96
CA VAL A 178 1.40 5.72 30.64
C VAL A 178 1.05 7.17 30.36
N THR A 179 1.93 7.90 29.70
CA THR A 179 1.66 9.27 29.24
C THR A 179 1.88 9.40 27.74
N PHE A 180 1.05 10.19 27.07
CA PHE A 180 1.23 10.56 25.68
C PHE A 180 1.13 12.09 25.54
N ASP A 181 2.28 12.75 25.43
CA ASP A 181 2.32 14.21 25.28
C ASP A 181 2.20 14.58 23.79
N ALA A 182 0.98 14.85 23.35
CA ALA A 182 0.63 15.07 21.95
C ALA A 182 0.49 16.55 21.59
N VAL A 183 0.96 16.90 20.39
CA VAL A 183 0.71 18.16 19.72
C VAL A 183 -0.11 17.90 18.46
N ILE A 184 -1.27 18.54 18.38
CA ILE A 184 -2.16 18.50 17.22
C ILE A 184 -2.10 19.90 16.58
N PRO A 185 -1.44 20.08 15.42
CA PRO A 185 -1.43 21.37 14.73
C PRO A 185 -2.84 21.75 14.28
N GLU A 186 -3.02 23.04 13.96
CA GLU A 186 -4.25 23.49 13.32
C GLU A 186 -4.52 22.68 12.04
N PRO A 187 -5.78 22.33 11.76
CA PRO A 187 -6.12 21.57 10.57
C PRO A 187 -5.69 22.31 9.30
N SER A 188 -5.04 21.58 8.39
CA SER A 188 -4.87 21.99 6.99
C SER A 188 -5.98 21.34 6.16
N GLU A 189 -6.39 21.96 5.04
CA GLU A 189 -7.46 21.40 4.20
C GLU A 189 -7.17 19.94 3.83
N ASP A 190 -8.15 19.05 4.10
CA ASP A 190 -8.13 17.61 3.80
C ASP A 190 -6.88 16.84 4.30
N VAL A 191 -6.12 17.42 5.25
CA VAL A 191 -4.94 16.81 5.86
C VAL A 191 -5.01 16.93 7.38
N ARG A 192 -4.88 15.79 8.05
CA ARG A 192 -4.83 15.71 9.51
C ARG A 192 -3.45 15.23 9.93
N ALA A 193 -2.94 15.74 11.04
CA ALA A 193 -1.65 15.33 11.58
C ALA A 193 -1.63 15.52 13.10
N PHE A 194 -0.73 14.80 13.77
CA PHE A 194 -0.34 15.03 15.16
C PHE A 194 1.00 14.34 15.43
N ALA A 195 1.68 14.70 16.50
CA ALA A 195 2.85 13.97 16.97
C ALA A 195 2.93 14.00 18.49
N GLY A 196 3.61 13.04 19.10
CA GLY A 196 3.77 12.99 20.54
C GLY A 196 4.76 11.93 21.00
N SER A 197 5.12 12.03 22.28
CA SER A 197 5.97 11.02 22.93
C SER A 197 5.13 10.15 23.86
N LEU A 198 5.13 8.86 23.60
CA LEU A 198 4.54 7.83 24.44
C LEU A 198 5.59 7.33 25.43
N VAL A 199 5.26 7.33 26.72
CA VAL A 199 6.14 6.85 27.80
C VAL A 199 5.37 5.86 28.66
N ASP A 200 5.78 4.59 28.59
CA ASP A 200 5.31 3.52 29.47
C ASP A 200 6.36 3.26 30.55
N ALA A 201 6.12 3.79 31.75
CA ALA A 201 7.01 3.60 32.88
C ALA A 201 6.98 2.17 33.44
N GLY A 202 5.90 1.41 33.19
CA GLY A 202 5.77 0.02 33.62
C GLY A 202 6.65 -0.93 32.80
N LEU A 203 6.78 -0.65 31.50
CA LEU A 203 7.58 -1.44 30.57
C LEU A 203 8.99 -0.89 30.34
N ASP A 204 9.32 0.28 30.89
CA ASP A 204 10.54 1.04 30.56
C ASP A 204 10.68 1.23 29.04
N TRP A 205 9.54 1.49 28.38
CA TRP A 205 9.44 1.63 26.93
C TRP A 205 8.96 3.03 26.57
N ARG A 206 9.56 3.61 25.53
CA ARG A 206 9.25 4.96 25.05
C ARG A 206 9.34 5.01 23.54
N SER A 207 8.43 5.75 22.92
CA SER A 207 8.47 6.07 21.50
C SER A 207 8.05 7.50 21.22
N PHE A 208 8.64 8.08 20.20
CA PHE A 208 8.12 9.27 19.55
C PHE A 208 7.39 8.84 18.30
N ASP A 209 6.14 9.28 18.19
CA ASP A 209 5.25 8.95 17.10
C ASP A 209 4.75 10.23 16.44
N ALA A 210 4.76 10.27 15.11
CA ALA A 210 4.15 11.35 14.34
C ALA A 210 3.32 10.77 13.21
N PHE A 211 2.14 11.34 13.02
CA PHE A 211 1.14 10.88 12.06
C PHE A 211 0.70 11.99 11.13
N ALA A 212 0.44 11.65 9.88
CA ALA A 212 -0.37 12.46 8.98
C ALA A 212 -1.26 11.59 8.09
N SER A 213 -2.40 12.12 7.66
CA SER A 213 -3.34 11.40 6.81
C SER A 213 -3.98 12.31 5.78
N THR A 214 -4.12 11.78 4.56
CA THR A 214 -4.92 12.36 3.48
C THR A 214 -5.29 11.26 2.48
N GLY A 215 -6.48 11.37 1.88
CA GLY A 215 -7.00 10.31 1.01
C GLY A 215 -7.08 8.96 1.73
N ASN A 216 -6.65 7.89 1.05
CA ASN A 216 -6.54 6.54 1.62
C ASN A 216 -5.19 6.24 2.33
N VAL A 217 -4.40 7.26 2.69
CA VAL A 217 -3.05 7.08 3.24
C VAL A 217 -2.94 7.58 4.68
N ILE A 218 -2.19 6.84 5.50
CA ILE A 218 -1.64 7.30 6.78
C ILE A 218 -0.12 7.15 6.75
N VAL A 219 0.59 8.21 7.06
CA VAL A 219 2.03 8.19 7.32
C VAL A 219 2.22 8.07 8.82
N GLN A 220 3.02 7.09 9.27
CA GLN A 220 3.49 6.96 10.65
C GLN A 220 5.02 7.10 10.64
N LEU A 221 5.55 8.04 11.40
CA LEU A 221 6.95 8.06 11.82
C LEU A 221 7.01 7.52 13.25
N TRP A 222 7.84 6.51 13.47
CA TRP A 222 8.03 5.87 14.77
C TRP A 222 9.52 5.82 15.12
N GLN A 223 9.86 6.38 16.27
CA GLN A 223 11.21 6.39 16.82
C GLN A 223 11.18 5.94 18.29
N PRO A 224 11.49 4.66 18.61
CA PRO A 224 11.71 4.25 19.99
C PRO A 224 12.95 4.96 20.56
N PHE A 225 13.00 5.21 21.87
CA PHE A 225 14.13 5.88 22.48
C PHE A 225 14.33 5.53 23.96
N SER A 226 15.57 5.72 24.42
CA SER A 226 15.98 5.55 25.82
C SER A 226 16.23 6.89 26.50
N GLY A 227 15.99 6.96 27.81
CA GLY A 227 16.31 8.14 28.63
C GLY A 227 15.42 9.35 28.37
N ASP A 228 15.97 10.55 28.60
CA ASP A 228 15.24 11.82 28.58
C ASP A 228 15.51 12.58 27.27
N ARG A 229 15.11 11.98 26.15
CA ARG A 229 15.15 12.65 24.83
C ARG A 229 13.88 13.47 24.62
N ASP A 230 14.08 14.68 24.10
CA ASP A 230 12.99 15.57 23.71
C ASP A 230 12.92 15.65 22.18
N PHE A 231 11.71 15.52 21.65
CA PHE A 231 11.41 15.68 20.23
C PHE A 231 10.54 16.91 20.02
N ASP A 232 10.76 17.63 18.91
CA ASP A 232 9.90 18.74 18.52
C ASP A 232 8.64 18.19 17.82
N ALA A 233 7.62 17.86 18.63
CA ALA A 233 6.37 17.29 18.15
C ALA A 233 5.62 18.24 17.19
N GLU A 234 5.64 19.55 17.46
CA GLU A 234 4.99 20.53 16.58
C GLU A 234 5.66 20.58 15.21
N ALA A 235 7.01 20.64 15.18
CA ALA A 235 7.75 20.64 13.92
C ALA A 235 7.54 19.35 13.11
N ALA A 236 7.53 18.19 13.77
CA ALA A 236 7.28 16.91 13.11
C ALA A 236 5.87 16.83 12.52
N ALA A 237 4.84 17.20 13.29
CA ALA A 237 3.45 17.17 12.83
C ALA A 237 3.22 18.13 11.66
N LEU A 238 3.76 19.35 11.72
CA LEU A 238 3.67 20.34 10.63
C LEU A 238 4.41 19.90 9.37
N LEU A 239 5.57 19.25 9.51
CA LEU A 239 6.33 18.71 8.39
C LEU A 239 5.56 17.59 7.68
N LEU A 240 5.02 16.62 8.43
CA LEU A 240 4.19 15.55 7.85
C LEU A 240 2.90 16.11 7.22
N GLN A 241 2.24 17.08 7.87
CA GLN A 241 1.07 17.75 7.32
C GLN A 241 1.39 18.45 5.98
N THR A 242 2.52 19.14 5.91
CA THR A 242 2.96 19.82 4.68
C THR A 242 3.20 18.82 3.56
N ARG A 243 3.92 17.72 3.84
CA ARG A 243 4.20 16.68 2.83
C ARG A 243 2.94 15.97 2.36
N ALA A 244 2.02 15.64 3.25
CA ALA A 244 0.74 15.07 2.86
C ALA A 244 -0.07 16.04 1.98
N GLY A 245 -0.07 17.34 2.28
CA GLY A 245 -0.72 18.36 1.43
C GLY A 245 -0.09 18.49 0.04
N GLU A 246 1.23 18.41 -0.05
CA GLU A 246 1.97 18.39 -1.32
C GLU A 246 1.67 17.12 -2.13
N ALA A 247 1.68 15.94 -1.49
CA ALA A 247 1.34 14.66 -2.12
C ALA A 247 -0.09 14.67 -2.68
N ARG A 248 -1.07 15.13 -1.90
CA ARG A 248 -2.45 15.29 -2.34
C ARG A 248 -2.57 16.23 -3.54
N SER A 249 -1.94 17.40 -3.47
CA SER A 249 -1.98 18.38 -4.54
C SER A 249 -1.34 17.85 -5.83
N GLY A 250 -0.24 17.10 -5.68
CA GLY A 250 0.43 16.39 -6.78
C GLY A 250 -0.49 15.36 -7.43
N LEU A 251 -1.13 14.51 -6.63
CA LEU A 251 -2.06 13.50 -7.15
C LEU A 251 -3.26 14.13 -7.87
N ILE A 252 -3.87 15.19 -7.31
CA ILE A 252 -4.97 15.90 -7.98
C ILE A 252 -4.52 16.44 -9.34
N ALA A 253 -3.33 17.03 -9.42
CA ALA A 253 -2.79 17.52 -10.69
C ALA A 253 -2.60 16.38 -11.70
N GLU A 254 -2.03 15.26 -11.25
CA GLU A 254 -1.84 14.07 -12.07
C GLU A 254 -3.16 13.49 -12.58
N LEU A 255 -4.16 13.30 -11.72
CA LEU A 255 -5.47 12.77 -12.09
C LEU A 255 -6.31 13.74 -12.93
N THR A 256 -6.05 15.04 -12.82
CA THR A 256 -6.65 16.05 -13.70
C THR A 256 -6.08 15.94 -15.12
N GLU A 257 -4.77 15.71 -15.24
CA GLU A 257 -4.10 15.54 -16.53
C GLU A 257 -4.38 14.15 -17.14
N ASN A 258 -4.40 13.12 -16.30
CA ASN A 258 -4.58 11.71 -16.65
C ASN A 258 -5.70 11.07 -15.82
N PRO A 259 -6.98 11.34 -16.14
CA PRO A 259 -8.10 10.75 -15.42
C PRO A 259 -8.01 9.22 -15.39
N PRO A 260 -8.36 8.58 -14.26
CA PRO A 260 -8.26 7.14 -14.11
C PRO A 260 -9.17 6.43 -15.12
N VAL A 261 -8.66 5.34 -15.69
CA VAL A 261 -9.38 4.46 -16.62
C VAL A 261 -9.63 3.14 -15.92
N ALA A 262 -10.89 2.71 -15.87
CA ALA A 262 -11.26 1.44 -15.26
C ALA A 262 -10.53 0.27 -15.95
N GLU A 263 -9.98 -0.65 -15.15
CA GLU A 263 -9.40 -1.89 -15.68
C GLU A 263 -10.52 -2.72 -16.33
N THR A 264 -10.23 -3.33 -17.47
CA THR A 264 -11.19 -4.20 -18.14
C THR A 264 -11.20 -5.56 -17.46
N ASP A 265 -12.33 -5.91 -16.85
CA ASP A 265 -12.53 -7.22 -16.26
C ASP A 265 -12.70 -8.29 -17.37
N PRO A 266 -11.83 -9.32 -17.42
CA PRO A 266 -12.00 -10.41 -18.37
C PRO A 266 -13.33 -11.14 -18.09
N SER A 267 -14.26 -11.13 -19.04
CA SER A 267 -15.48 -11.93 -18.90
C SER A 267 -15.14 -13.42 -18.98
N GLY A 268 -15.42 -14.18 -17.92
CA GLY A 268 -15.29 -15.64 -17.92
C GLY A 268 -16.56 -16.33 -18.42
N ASP A 269 -16.40 -17.34 -19.27
CA ASP A 269 -17.46 -18.29 -19.61
C ASP A 269 -17.46 -19.43 -18.59
N ALA A 270 -18.58 -19.67 -17.90
CA ALA A 270 -18.72 -20.76 -16.95
C ALA A 270 -18.60 -22.16 -17.60
N GLY A 271 -18.77 -22.26 -18.92
CA GLY A 271 -18.54 -23.49 -19.68
C GLY A 271 -17.09 -23.75 -20.07
N ALA A 272 -16.18 -22.79 -19.89
CA ALA A 272 -14.76 -22.96 -20.19
C ALA A 272 -14.03 -23.75 -19.10
N VAL A 273 -12.95 -24.44 -19.47
CA VAL A 273 -12.08 -25.12 -18.49
C VAL A 273 -11.35 -24.08 -17.63
N TRP A 274 -11.10 -24.41 -16.36
CA TRP A 274 -10.51 -23.47 -15.40
C TRP A 274 -9.15 -22.90 -15.86
N SER A 275 -8.35 -23.65 -16.61
CA SER A 275 -7.06 -23.20 -17.15
C SER A 275 -7.14 -22.01 -18.10
N GLU A 276 -8.32 -21.76 -18.68
CA GLU A 276 -8.61 -20.63 -19.58
C GLU A 276 -9.17 -19.42 -18.83
N TRP A 277 -9.59 -19.59 -17.58
CA TRP A 277 -10.13 -18.50 -16.76
C TRP A 277 -9.02 -17.51 -16.39
N GLN A 278 -9.37 -16.22 -16.41
CA GLN A 278 -8.49 -15.14 -15.99
C GLN A 278 -8.85 -14.65 -14.60
N ILE A 279 -7.84 -14.21 -13.86
CA ILE A 279 -7.97 -13.47 -12.60
C ILE A 279 -7.87 -11.98 -12.93
N GLY A 280 -8.99 -11.27 -12.77
CA GLY A 280 -9.11 -9.84 -13.02
C GLY A 280 -9.81 -9.13 -11.86
N VAL A 281 -9.98 -7.81 -11.98
CA VAL A 281 -10.52 -6.96 -10.88
C VAL A 281 -11.92 -7.36 -10.44
N GLY A 282 -12.72 -7.99 -11.29
CA GLY A 282 -14.06 -8.45 -10.92
C GLY A 282 -14.11 -9.86 -10.33
N GLY A 283 -13.00 -10.61 -10.30
CA GLY A 283 -12.95 -11.98 -9.78
C GLY A 283 -12.14 -12.95 -10.64
N VAL A 284 -12.53 -14.23 -10.63
CA VAL A 284 -11.82 -15.33 -11.30
C VAL A 284 -12.76 -16.04 -12.28
N GLY A 285 -12.55 -15.81 -13.57
CA GLY A 285 -13.41 -16.35 -14.62
C GLY A 285 -14.88 -15.97 -14.40
N PRO A 286 -15.79 -16.95 -14.20
CA PRO A 286 -17.20 -16.68 -13.94
C PRO A 286 -17.50 -16.35 -12.46
N LEU A 287 -16.57 -16.61 -11.53
CA LEU A 287 -16.71 -16.31 -10.10
C LEU A 287 -16.47 -14.82 -9.90
N ARG A 288 -17.43 -14.11 -9.28
CA ARG A 288 -17.38 -12.64 -9.13
C ARG A 288 -17.35 -12.21 -7.68
N LEU A 289 -16.55 -11.17 -7.41
CA LEU A 289 -16.61 -10.44 -6.15
C LEU A 289 -18.00 -9.77 -6.02
N GLY A 290 -18.53 -9.71 -4.80
CA GLY A 290 -19.83 -9.13 -4.50
C GLY A 290 -21.06 -9.99 -4.85
N ASP A 291 -20.90 -11.06 -5.64
CA ASP A 291 -21.96 -12.08 -5.80
C ASP A 291 -22.23 -12.77 -4.45
N SER A 292 -23.42 -13.33 -4.25
CA SER A 292 -23.62 -14.23 -3.12
C SER A 292 -22.76 -15.49 -3.29
N VAL A 293 -22.29 -16.06 -2.18
CA VAL A 293 -21.48 -17.29 -2.19
C VAL A 293 -22.20 -18.39 -2.96
N ASP A 294 -23.48 -18.64 -2.71
CA ASP A 294 -24.27 -19.65 -3.44
C ASP A 294 -24.27 -19.42 -4.95
N ALA A 295 -24.40 -18.16 -5.38
CA ALA A 295 -24.37 -17.81 -6.81
C ALA A 295 -22.98 -18.05 -7.41
N ALA A 296 -21.91 -17.71 -6.70
CA ALA A 296 -20.55 -17.97 -7.13
C ALA A 296 -20.26 -19.49 -7.23
N LEU A 297 -20.59 -20.27 -6.20
CA LEU A 297 -20.38 -21.72 -6.17
C LEU A 297 -21.10 -22.44 -7.33
N SER A 298 -22.29 -21.96 -7.72
CA SER A 298 -23.04 -22.53 -8.86
C SER A 298 -22.33 -22.39 -10.22
N LYS A 299 -21.34 -21.50 -10.31
CA LYS A 299 -20.57 -21.20 -11.54
C LYS A 299 -19.23 -21.93 -11.59
N ALA A 300 -18.87 -22.72 -10.57
CA ALA A 300 -17.62 -23.48 -10.51
C ALA A 300 -17.52 -24.59 -11.57
N GLY A 301 -18.64 -24.98 -12.18
CA GLY A 301 -18.76 -26.09 -13.14
C GLY A 301 -19.33 -27.35 -12.48
N GLU A 302 -20.06 -28.18 -13.25
CA GLU A 302 -20.79 -29.34 -12.72
C GLU A 302 -19.90 -30.43 -12.13
N ASP A 303 -18.64 -30.53 -12.60
CA ASP A 303 -17.68 -31.56 -12.16
C ASP A 303 -16.79 -31.11 -10.99
N ALA A 304 -16.89 -29.85 -10.56
CA ALA A 304 -16.12 -29.34 -9.43
C ALA A 304 -16.70 -29.86 -8.10
N GLN A 305 -15.82 -30.31 -7.19
CA GLN A 305 -16.25 -30.68 -5.84
C GLN A 305 -16.31 -29.42 -4.97
N VAL A 306 -17.45 -29.19 -4.33
CA VAL A 306 -17.62 -28.10 -3.36
C VAL A 306 -17.46 -28.66 -1.95
N MET A 307 -16.59 -28.02 -1.16
CA MET A 307 -16.35 -28.33 0.24
C MET A 307 -16.73 -27.13 1.12
N GLU A 308 -17.52 -27.41 2.16
CA GLU A 308 -17.93 -26.42 3.15
C GLU A 308 -16.74 -25.93 3.99
N PRO A 309 -16.79 -24.71 4.52
CA PRO A 309 -15.76 -24.18 5.42
C PRO A 309 -15.55 -25.05 6.66
N GLU A 310 -14.31 -25.13 7.13
CA GLU A 310 -13.96 -25.88 8.35
C GLU A 310 -14.41 -25.17 9.64
N TYR A 311 -14.64 -23.87 9.57
CA TYR A 311 -15.07 -23.01 10.66
C TYR A 311 -15.98 -21.88 10.14
N ASP A 312 -16.74 -21.28 11.05
CA ASP A 312 -17.68 -20.20 10.71
C ASP A 312 -16.93 -18.97 10.20
N GLY A 313 -17.36 -18.42 9.06
CA GLY A 313 -16.66 -17.35 8.35
C GLY A 313 -15.41 -17.78 7.56
N GLY A 314 -15.08 -19.07 7.52
CA GLY A 314 -13.99 -19.58 6.68
C GLY A 314 -14.32 -19.65 5.19
N PRO A 315 -13.33 -19.91 4.32
CA PRO A 315 -13.55 -19.98 2.88
C PRO A 315 -14.21 -21.29 2.47
N TRP A 316 -15.04 -21.23 1.44
CA TRP A 316 -15.49 -22.42 0.70
C TRP A 316 -14.39 -22.89 -0.23
N ARG A 317 -14.19 -24.21 -0.32
CA ARG A 317 -13.15 -24.79 -1.21
C ARG A 317 -13.78 -25.49 -2.40
N LEU A 318 -13.42 -25.05 -3.60
CA LEU A 318 -13.75 -25.68 -4.87
C LEU A 318 -12.55 -26.49 -5.34
N VAL A 319 -12.71 -27.80 -5.54
CA VAL A 319 -11.63 -28.68 -6.02
C VAL A 319 -11.86 -29.00 -7.49
N ALA A 320 -10.83 -28.78 -8.31
CA ALA A 320 -10.86 -29.05 -9.74
C ALA A 320 -11.13 -30.56 -10.01
N PRO A 321 -11.82 -30.90 -11.11
CA PRO A 321 -11.99 -32.29 -11.52
C PRO A 321 -10.65 -33.01 -11.63
N GLY A 322 -10.53 -34.19 -11.03
CA GLY A 322 -9.29 -34.96 -11.00
C GLY A 322 -8.24 -34.46 -9.98
N GLY A 323 -8.57 -33.46 -9.16
CA GLY A 323 -7.72 -33.01 -8.05
C GLY A 323 -6.50 -32.21 -8.46
N ALA A 324 -6.56 -31.50 -9.59
CA ALA A 324 -5.45 -30.71 -10.12
C ALA A 324 -5.11 -29.48 -9.25
N GLY A 325 -6.06 -29.01 -8.44
CA GLY A 325 -5.88 -27.95 -7.46
C GLY A 325 -7.20 -27.39 -6.97
N SER A 326 -7.16 -26.24 -6.29
CA SER A 326 -8.35 -25.62 -5.71
C SER A 326 -8.51 -24.12 -5.92
N ILE A 327 -9.75 -23.66 -5.76
CA ILE A 327 -10.13 -22.26 -5.63
C ILE A 327 -10.82 -22.08 -4.28
N LEU A 328 -10.43 -21.07 -3.52
CA LEU A 328 -11.06 -20.66 -2.27
C LEU A 328 -11.98 -19.47 -2.54
N VAL A 329 -13.19 -19.51 -2.01
CA VAL A 329 -14.18 -18.43 -2.09
C VAL A 329 -14.50 -17.96 -0.68
N GLN A 330 -14.02 -16.78 -0.33
CA GLN A 330 -14.15 -16.20 1.00
C GLN A 330 -15.34 -15.23 1.02
N PRO A 331 -16.30 -15.38 1.94
CA PRO A 331 -17.33 -14.37 2.17
C PRO A 331 -16.78 -13.15 2.92
N VAL A 332 -17.48 -12.02 2.78
CA VAL A 332 -17.38 -10.89 3.72
C VAL A 332 -17.67 -11.39 5.13
N GLU A 333 -16.93 -10.89 6.12
CA GLU A 333 -17.14 -11.24 7.53
C GLU A 333 -18.60 -10.99 7.94
N ALA A 334 -19.26 -12.01 8.50
CA ALA A 334 -20.68 -11.99 8.87
C ALA A 334 -21.66 -11.68 7.72
N GLY A 335 -21.22 -11.78 6.46
CA GLY A 335 -22.01 -11.57 5.24
C GLY A 335 -22.10 -12.81 4.34
N ASP A 336 -22.81 -12.68 3.23
CA ASP A 336 -22.99 -13.74 2.22
C ASP A 336 -22.39 -13.38 0.85
N ALA A 337 -21.88 -12.16 0.68
CA ALA A 337 -21.21 -11.71 -0.53
C ALA A 337 -19.75 -12.20 -0.56
N VAL A 338 -19.25 -12.54 -1.74
CA VAL A 338 -17.85 -12.92 -1.95
C VAL A 338 -16.94 -11.70 -1.79
N SER A 339 -16.00 -11.75 -0.85
CA SER A 339 -14.99 -10.69 -0.61
C SER A 339 -13.66 -10.99 -1.29
N SER A 340 -13.26 -12.25 -1.36
CA SER A 340 -12.05 -12.66 -2.06
C SER A 340 -12.16 -14.04 -2.70
N ILE A 341 -11.36 -14.23 -3.74
CA ILE A 341 -11.24 -15.49 -4.46
C ILE A 341 -9.74 -15.79 -4.60
N THR A 342 -9.29 -16.93 -4.07
CA THR A 342 -7.89 -17.39 -4.16
C THR A 342 -7.79 -18.61 -5.04
N VAL A 343 -6.90 -18.59 -6.01
CA VAL A 343 -6.52 -19.77 -6.81
C VAL A 343 -5.26 -20.37 -6.17
N GLY A 344 -5.30 -21.65 -5.78
CA GLY A 344 -4.22 -22.29 -5.04
C GLY A 344 -4.38 -22.16 -3.52
N SER A 345 -3.27 -21.93 -2.83
CA SER A 345 -3.22 -21.76 -1.36
C SER A 345 -3.27 -20.29 -0.98
N ASP A 346 -3.92 -19.96 0.15
CA ASP A 346 -3.91 -18.61 0.74
C ASP A 346 -2.84 -18.47 1.84
N ARG A 347 -1.93 -19.45 1.96
CA ARG A 347 -0.86 -19.52 2.97
C ARG A 347 0.50 -19.81 2.35
N SER A 348 1.55 -19.33 3.01
CA SER A 348 2.94 -19.63 2.61
C SER A 348 3.48 -20.96 3.11
N LEU A 349 2.74 -21.67 3.98
CA LEU A 349 3.19 -22.92 4.57
C LEU A 349 3.46 -24.00 3.51
N ASP A 350 4.30 -24.97 3.88
CA ASP A 350 4.89 -26.08 3.10
C ASP A 350 3.84 -27.04 2.46
N GLU A 351 2.88 -26.49 1.72
CA GLU A 351 1.86 -27.18 0.95
C GLU A 351 2.40 -27.50 -0.45
N SER A 352 1.98 -28.64 -0.99
CA SER A 352 2.31 -28.97 -2.38
C SER A 352 1.67 -27.92 -3.29
N VAL A 353 2.47 -27.30 -4.16
CA VAL A 353 1.96 -26.37 -5.17
C VAL A 353 1.02 -27.12 -6.11
N ASP A 354 -0.20 -26.59 -6.25
CA ASP A 354 -1.21 -27.07 -7.19
C ASP A 354 -0.72 -26.99 -8.65
N ASP A 355 -1.32 -27.74 -9.57
CA ASP A 355 -0.97 -27.71 -10.98
C ASP A 355 -1.44 -26.39 -11.63
N GLY A 356 -0.57 -25.37 -11.61
CA GLY A 356 -0.83 -24.05 -12.18
C GLY A 356 -1.16 -24.03 -13.68
N ALA A 357 -0.89 -25.11 -14.42
CA ALA A 357 -1.30 -25.22 -15.83
C ALA A 357 -2.80 -25.56 -15.97
N ALA A 358 -3.38 -26.22 -14.98
CA ALA A 358 -4.79 -26.59 -14.94
C ALA A 358 -5.69 -25.51 -14.31
N LEU A 359 -5.09 -24.50 -13.69
CA LEU A 359 -5.79 -23.49 -12.89
C LEU A 359 -5.85 -22.10 -13.58
N PRO A 360 -6.77 -21.23 -13.12
CA PRO A 360 -6.86 -19.85 -13.60
C PRO A 360 -5.57 -19.06 -13.36
N HIS A 361 -5.41 -17.95 -14.09
CA HIS A 361 -4.15 -17.19 -14.07
C HIS A 361 -4.37 -15.69 -14.23
N ARG A 362 -3.38 -14.88 -13.82
CA ARG A 362 -3.40 -13.41 -13.96
C ARG A 362 -2.40 -12.98 -15.02
N GLY A 363 -2.87 -12.54 -16.18
CA GLY A 363 -1.97 -12.21 -17.30
C GLY A 363 -1.18 -13.44 -17.71
N ASP A 364 0.16 -13.38 -17.72
CA ASP A 364 1.01 -14.55 -17.97
C ASP A 364 1.45 -15.28 -16.67
N ILE A 365 1.00 -14.82 -15.51
CA ILE A 365 1.43 -15.31 -14.20
C ILE A 365 0.53 -16.45 -13.71
N ARG A 366 1.15 -17.59 -13.39
CA ARG A 366 0.51 -18.83 -12.93
C ARG A 366 1.12 -19.30 -11.61
N LEU A 367 0.42 -20.20 -10.92
CA LEU A 367 1.00 -20.94 -9.80
C LEU A 367 2.25 -21.71 -10.24
N GLY A 368 3.25 -21.75 -9.37
CA GLY A 368 4.58 -22.31 -9.63
C GLY A 368 5.54 -21.41 -10.40
N ALA A 369 5.09 -20.25 -10.90
CA ALA A 369 5.98 -19.24 -11.47
C ALA A 369 6.78 -18.52 -10.36
N PRO A 370 7.99 -18.01 -10.63
CA PRO A 370 8.72 -17.16 -9.70
C PRO A 370 7.91 -15.92 -9.30
N VAL A 371 7.96 -15.53 -8.03
CA VAL A 371 7.30 -14.29 -7.56
C VAL A 371 7.87 -13.05 -8.25
N ALA A 372 9.16 -13.07 -8.58
CA ALA A 372 9.84 -12.02 -9.35
C ALA A 372 9.17 -11.75 -10.72
N ASP A 373 8.54 -12.75 -11.35
CA ASP A 373 7.82 -12.56 -12.61
C ASP A 373 6.54 -11.73 -12.38
N ALA A 374 5.84 -11.94 -11.26
CA ALA A 374 4.69 -11.11 -10.87
C ALA A 374 5.11 -9.67 -10.57
N MET A 375 6.22 -9.48 -9.85
CA MET A 375 6.77 -8.15 -9.57
C MET A 375 7.17 -7.40 -10.85
N ALA A 376 7.72 -8.11 -11.83
CA ALA A 376 8.08 -7.54 -13.12
C ALA A 376 6.85 -7.21 -13.99
N ALA A 377 5.82 -8.06 -13.96
CA ALA A 377 4.58 -7.85 -14.71
C ALA A 377 3.69 -6.75 -14.11
N TYR A 378 3.72 -6.60 -12.79
CA TYR A 378 2.89 -5.67 -12.03
C TYR A 378 3.76 -4.86 -11.06
N PRO A 379 4.54 -3.87 -11.55
CA PRO A 379 5.42 -3.07 -10.70
C PRO A 379 4.62 -2.17 -9.74
N GLY A 380 5.30 -1.69 -8.70
CA GLY A 380 4.75 -0.74 -7.73
C GLY A 380 3.98 -1.37 -6.57
N GLY A 381 3.93 -2.69 -6.46
CA GLY A 381 3.32 -3.39 -5.32
C GLY A 381 4.13 -3.29 -4.02
N THR A 382 3.73 -4.08 -3.05
CA THR A 382 4.34 -4.17 -1.71
C THR A 382 4.63 -5.63 -1.39
N VAL A 383 5.82 -5.92 -0.85
CA VAL A 383 6.18 -7.22 -0.27
C VAL A 383 5.77 -7.20 1.20
N PHE A 384 4.94 -8.15 1.59
CA PHE A 384 4.48 -8.34 2.97
C PHE A 384 5.16 -9.58 3.56
N ASP A 385 5.70 -9.41 4.77
CA ASP A 385 6.09 -10.49 5.69
C ASP A 385 5.18 -10.37 6.92
N VAL A 386 4.25 -11.31 7.09
CA VAL A 386 3.35 -11.37 8.24
C VAL A 386 3.87 -12.41 9.23
N VAL A 387 4.74 -11.98 10.13
CA VAL A 387 5.53 -12.82 11.03
C VAL A 387 4.66 -13.75 11.88
N ALA A 388 3.56 -13.24 12.46
CA ALA A 388 2.68 -14.04 13.33
C ALA A 388 1.97 -15.17 12.58
N ALA A 389 1.68 -14.98 11.30
CA ALA A 389 1.06 -15.99 10.44
C ALA A 389 2.09 -16.84 9.68
N GLY A 390 3.34 -16.38 9.59
CA GLY A 390 4.36 -16.95 8.70
C GLY A 390 3.95 -16.85 7.24
N ASP A 391 3.25 -15.76 6.85
CA ASP A 391 2.76 -15.55 5.49
C ASP A 391 3.61 -14.50 4.77
N ASP A 392 4.11 -14.88 3.59
CA ASP A 392 4.93 -14.06 2.69
C ASP A 392 4.19 -13.86 1.36
N TYR A 393 3.96 -12.61 0.95
CA TYR A 393 3.29 -12.34 -0.33
C TYR A 393 3.67 -11.00 -0.96
N TYR A 394 3.51 -10.91 -2.27
CA TYR A 394 3.57 -9.65 -3.01
C TYR A 394 2.14 -9.18 -3.35
N ALA A 395 1.81 -7.93 -3.02
CA ALA A 395 0.47 -7.37 -3.25
C ALA A 395 0.50 -6.15 -4.17
N VAL A 396 -0.49 -6.06 -5.07
CA VAL A 396 -0.70 -4.93 -5.98
C VAL A 396 -2.15 -4.47 -5.89
N THR A 397 -2.35 -3.17 -5.74
CA THR A 397 -3.65 -2.58 -5.42
C THR A 397 -4.13 -1.65 -6.54
N THR A 398 -5.42 -1.72 -6.85
CA THR A 398 -6.09 -0.84 -7.81
C THR A 398 -6.65 0.40 -7.12
N ARG A 399 -6.94 1.44 -7.91
CA ARG A 399 -7.54 2.68 -7.39
C ARG A 399 -8.99 2.50 -6.91
N ASP A 400 -9.65 1.44 -7.36
CA ASP A 400 -11.00 1.07 -6.95
C ASP A 400 -11.02 0.15 -5.72
N GLY A 401 -9.86 -0.09 -5.09
CA GLY A 401 -9.75 -0.82 -3.82
C GLY A 401 -9.64 -2.34 -3.95
N GLN A 402 -9.43 -2.88 -5.16
CA GLN A 402 -9.12 -4.31 -5.33
C GLN A 402 -7.64 -4.58 -5.07
N VAL A 403 -7.35 -5.73 -4.48
CA VAL A 403 -5.99 -6.18 -4.19
C VAL A 403 -5.74 -7.52 -4.85
N PHE A 404 -4.63 -7.61 -5.58
CA PHE A 404 -4.08 -8.88 -6.05
C PHE A 404 -2.94 -9.29 -5.14
N ARG A 405 -3.01 -10.51 -4.57
CA ARG A 405 -1.92 -11.07 -3.76
C ARG A 405 -1.33 -12.26 -4.47
N PHE A 406 -0.01 -12.27 -4.60
CA PHE A 406 0.78 -13.40 -5.09
C PHE A 406 1.45 -14.03 -3.88
N GLN A 407 0.81 -15.06 -3.33
CA GLN A 407 1.28 -15.79 -2.15
C GLN A 407 2.54 -16.57 -2.52
N ALA A 408 3.60 -16.41 -1.74
CA ALA A 408 4.87 -17.09 -1.94
C ALA A 408 5.00 -18.32 -1.04
N ASP A 409 5.78 -19.33 -1.44
CA ASP A 409 6.08 -20.51 -0.61
C ASP A 409 7.07 -20.25 0.54
N ARG A 410 7.68 -19.06 0.54
CA ARG A 410 8.72 -18.57 1.45
C ARG A 410 8.86 -17.06 1.25
N ASP A 411 9.76 -16.43 2.02
CA ASP A 411 10.14 -15.02 1.85
C ASP A 411 10.29 -14.63 0.37
N VAL A 412 9.51 -13.63 -0.04
CA VAL A 412 9.44 -13.13 -1.41
C VAL A 412 10.81 -12.66 -1.91
N ALA A 413 11.66 -12.14 -1.03
CA ALA A 413 13.00 -11.67 -1.35
C ALA A 413 14.00 -12.80 -1.60
N GLU A 414 13.69 -14.05 -1.22
CA GLU A 414 14.55 -15.20 -1.48
C GLU A 414 14.55 -15.57 -2.98
N GLU A 415 15.75 -15.77 -3.54
CA GLU A 415 15.91 -16.16 -4.94
C GLU A 415 15.24 -17.52 -5.19
N GLY A 416 14.29 -17.53 -6.13
CA GLY A 416 13.56 -18.73 -6.51
C GLY A 416 12.31 -19.00 -5.66
N SER A 417 11.85 -18.05 -4.84
CA SER A 417 10.49 -18.05 -4.29
C SER A 417 9.47 -18.21 -5.42
N ILE A 418 8.47 -19.08 -5.21
CA ILE A 418 7.45 -19.40 -6.20
C ILE A 418 6.06 -19.06 -5.69
N ILE A 419 5.16 -18.79 -6.63
CA ILE A 419 3.77 -18.44 -6.34
C ILE A 419 2.99 -19.72 -6.02
N VAL A 420 2.43 -19.81 -4.81
CA VAL A 420 1.55 -20.92 -4.36
C VAL A 420 0.08 -20.55 -4.39
N GLY A 421 -0.20 -19.24 -4.44
CA GLY A 421 -1.54 -18.69 -4.46
C GLY A 421 -1.65 -17.39 -5.23
N ILE A 422 -2.77 -17.17 -5.90
CA ILE A 422 -3.13 -15.86 -6.45
C ILE A 422 -4.53 -15.49 -5.96
N THR A 423 -4.60 -14.44 -5.15
CA THR A 423 -5.86 -13.90 -4.61
C THR A 423 -6.25 -12.64 -5.36
N VAL A 424 -7.54 -12.48 -5.65
CA VAL A 424 -8.16 -11.18 -5.89
C VAL A 424 -9.20 -10.91 -4.80
N GLU A 425 -9.18 -9.71 -4.25
CA GLU A 425 -10.02 -9.29 -3.13
C GLU A 425 -10.59 -7.89 -3.38
N ASP A 426 -11.83 -7.66 -2.96
CA ASP A 426 -12.36 -6.31 -2.73
C ASP A 426 -12.03 -5.88 -1.29
N ALA A 427 -10.96 -5.12 -1.14
CA ALA A 427 -10.48 -4.73 0.18
C ALA A 427 -11.33 -3.60 0.82
N THR A 428 -12.20 -2.93 0.05
CA THR A 428 -13.12 -1.91 0.57
C THR A 428 -14.20 -2.54 1.45
N ALA A 429 -14.50 -3.83 1.24
CA ALA A 429 -15.46 -4.60 2.01
C ALA A 429 -14.91 -5.13 3.35
N ARG A 430 -13.62 -4.89 3.68
CA ARG A 430 -13.04 -5.31 4.95
C ARG A 430 -13.71 -4.60 6.12
N THR A 431 -13.98 -5.34 7.19
CA THR A 431 -14.39 -4.75 8.47
C THR A 431 -13.26 -3.85 9.00
N PRO A 432 -13.51 -2.55 9.24
CA PRO A 432 -12.52 -1.67 9.83
C PRO A 432 -12.11 -2.16 11.22
N LEU A 433 -10.80 -2.21 11.47
CA LEU A 433 -10.28 -2.58 12.77
C LEU A 433 -10.52 -1.46 13.79
N VAL A 434 -11.09 -1.82 14.93
CA VAL A 434 -11.30 -0.94 16.07
C VAL A 434 -10.28 -1.26 17.15
N PHE A 435 -9.50 -0.26 17.54
CA PHE A 435 -8.55 -0.32 18.64
C PHE A 435 -9.18 0.34 19.87
N GLY A 436 -9.53 -0.47 20.87
CA GLY A 436 -10.17 -0.03 22.12
C GLY A 436 -11.63 -0.42 22.27
#